data_AF-A0A508X8X9-F1
#
_entry.id   AF-A0A508X8X9-F1
#
_cell.length_a   1.000
_cell.length_b   1.000
_cell.length_c   1.000
_cell.angle_alpha   90.00
_cell.angle_beta   90.00
_cell.angle_gamma   90.00
#
_symmetry.space_group_name_H-M   'P 1'
#
loop_
_entity.id
_entity.type
_entity.pdbx_description
1 polymer ?
#
loop_
_entity_poly.entity_id
_entity_poly.type
_entity_poly.pdbx_seq_one_letter_code
_entity_poly.pdbx_strand_id
1 'polypeptide(L)'
;MEKNSFPLIDVRQHLETGPIVMVSSAHGGKRNIMTMGWHMMMQFSPALFGCFIWNGNYSYQMIRDSRECVINVPTVDIVDKVISVGNTSGRSTDKFSEFDLTPERAKYVDAPLIKECYANFECRLYDDTLIDKYSIFVWEVVKAHVADIGAPQTIHYRGEAKFMVAGKEISFPERFLPQNL
;
A
#
# COMPACT_ATOMS: atom_id res chain seq x y z
N MET A 1 -14.62 4.00 8.85
CA MET A 1 -13.61 3.84 9.89
C MET A 1 -12.79 5.12 9.91
N GLU A 2 -12.69 5.78 11.06
CA GLU A 2 -11.89 7.01 11.18
C GLU A 2 -10.41 6.65 11.28
N LYS A 3 -9.54 7.36 10.56
CA LYS A 3 -8.10 7.14 10.52
C LYS A 3 -7.39 8.34 11.14
N ASN A 4 -6.42 8.07 11.99
CA ASN A 4 -5.62 9.08 12.67
C ASN A 4 -4.22 9.18 12.06
N SER A 5 -3.55 10.31 12.32
CA SER A 5 -2.13 10.43 11.99
C SER A 5 -1.32 9.36 12.73
N PHE A 6 -0.46 8.65 12.00
CA PHE A 6 0.39 7.61 12.57
C PHE A 6 1.88 7.98 12.43
N PRO A 7 2.75 7.63 13.40
CA PRO A 7 4.18 7.94 13.31
C PRO A 7 4.85 7.24 12.12
N LEU A 8 5.66 7.98 11.36
CA LEU A 8 6.32 7.43 10.16
C LEU A 8 7.30 6.30 10.51
N ILE A 9 8.03 6.43 11.62
CA ILE A 9 8.98 5.41 12.11
C ILE A 9 8.30 4.07 12.43
N ASP A 10 7.00 4.10 12.74
CA ASP A 10 6.22 2.94 13.13
C ASP A 10 5.45 2.30 11.96
N VAL A 11 5.45 2.89 10.77
CA VAL A 11 4.72 2.36 9.58
C VAL A 11 5.04 0.89 9.31
N ARG A 12 6.26 0.46 9.63
CA ARG A 12 6.68 -0.94 9.56
C ARG A 12 5.72 -1.91 10.26
N GLN A 13 5.06 -1.50 11.34
CA GLN A 13 4.11 -2.33 12.09
C GLN A 13 2.94 -2.82 11.22
N HIS A 14 2.67 -2.15 10.09
CA HIS A 14 1.60 -2.49 9.16
C HIS A 14 2.07 -3.06 7.81
N LEU A 15 3.37 -2.99 7.50
CA LEU A 15 3.91 -3.42 6.21
C LEU A 15 4.95 -4.54 6.31
N GLU A 16 5.69 -4.61 7.43
CA GLU A 16 6.76 -5.60 7.66
C GLU A 16 6.21 -7.04 7.74
N THR A 17 4.94 -7.21 8.12
CA THR A 17 4.24 -8.50 8.13
C THR A 17 3.90 -9.03 6.72
N GLY A 18 4.18 -8.24 5.67
CA GLY A 18 3.96 -8.62 4.27
C GLY A 18 2.50 -8.83 3.86
N PRO A 19 1.55 -7.95 4.23
CA PRO A 19 0.18 -8.05 3.73
C PRO A 19 0.11 -7.73 2.23
N ILE A 20 -0.92 -8.19 1.52
CA ILE A 20 -1.23 -7.61 0.23
C ILE A 20 -1.57 -6.13 0.42
N VAL A 21 -1.20 -5.29 -0.54
CA VAL A 21 -1.57 -3.87 -0.53
C VAL A 21 -2.25 -3.49 -1.83
N MET A 22 -3.04 -2.43 -1.79
CA MET A 22 -3.56 -1.76 -2.98
C MET A 22 -2.81 -0.44 -3.18
N VAL A 23 -2.38 -0.17 -4.40
CA VAL A 23 -1.61 1.03 -4.75
C VAL A 23 -2.49 1.97 -5.57
N SER A 24 -2.79 3.14 -5.01
CA SER A 24 -3.46 4.22 -5.72
C SER A 24 -2.45 5.07 -6.48
N SER A 25 -2.85 5.56 -7.64
CA SER A 25 -2.05 6.43 -8.50
C SER A 25 -2.92 7.53 -9.10
N ALA A 26 -2.33 8.70 -9.36
CA ALA A 26 -2.98 9.79 -10.09
C ALA A 26 -1.97 10.52 -10.97
N HIS A 27 -2.34 10.80 -12.22
CA HIS A 27 -1.55 11.58 -13.16
C HIS A 27 -2.43 12.07 -14.32
N GLY A 28 -2.21 13.29 -14.80
CA GLY A 28 -2.91 13.83 -15.98
C GLY A 28 -4.45 13.85 -15.86
N GLY A 29 -4.98 14.15 -14.67
CA GLY A 29 -6.42 14.15 -14.39
C GLY A 29 -7.07 12.77 -14.29
N LYS A 30 -6.29 11.69 -14.38
CA LYS A 30 -6.75 10.31 -14.20
C LYS A 30 -6.27 9.74 -12.88
N ARG A 31 -7.00 8.74 -12.36
CA ARG A 31 -6.64 7.95 -11.19
C ARG A 31 -6.80 6.46 -11.48
N ASN A 32 -6.06 5.62 -10.75
CA ASN A 32 -6.18 4.17 -10.86
C ASN A 32 -5.76 3.46 -9.56
N ILE A 33 -6.16 2.19 -9.43
CA ILE A 33 -5.76 1.28 -8.34
C ILE A 33 -5.13 0.01 -8.94
N MET A 34 -4.14 -0.55 -8.27
CA MET A 34 -3.67 -1.93 -8.53
C MET A 34 -3.47 -2.69 -7.22
N THR A 35 -3.44 -4.02 -7.30
CA THR A 35 -3.09 -4.89 -6.17
C THR A 35 -1.62 -5.30 -6.29
N MET A 36 -0.88 -5.27 -5.18
CA MET A 36 0.57 -5.53 -5.15
C MET A 36 0.95 -6.38 -3.95
N GLY A 37 1.70 -7.47 -4.19
CA GLY A 37 2.19 -8.36 -3.13
C GLY A 37 3.70 -8.45 -2.99
N TRP A 38 4.47 -7.79 -3.86
CA TRP A 38 5.94 -7.84 -3.86
C TRP A 38 6.48 -6.52 -3.32
N HIS A 39 6.69 -6.46 -2.00
CA HIS A 39 7.18 -5.27 -1.32
C HIS A 39 7.94 -5.62 -0.03
N MET A 40 8.63 -4.62 0.52
CA MET A 40 9.36 -4.72 1.79
C MET A 40 9.56 -3.33 2.42
N MET A 41 9.69 -3.29 3.76
CA MET A 41 10.29 -2.15 4.44
C MET A 41 11.81 -2.14 4.20
N MET A 42 12.39 -0.96 3.98
CA MET A 42 13.82 -0.80 3.68
C MET A 42 14.57 0.00 4.75
N GLN A 43 13.90 0.92 5.45
CA GLN A 43 14.53 1.81 6.43
C GLN A 43 13.49 2.41 7.40
N PHE A 44 13.92 2.73 8.62
CA PHE A 44 13.09 3.39 9.65
C PHE A 44 12.91 4.89 9.41
N SER A 45 14.03 5.62 9.20
CA SER A 45 14.03 7.08 9.02
C SER A 45 15.09 7.51 7.98
N PRO A 46 14.70 8.11 6.84
CA PRO A 46 13.31 8.20 6.35
C PRO A 46 12.64 6.82 6.25
N ALA A 47 11.30 6.79 6.34
CA ALA A 47 10.54 5.56 6.28
C ALA A 47 10.49 5.06 4.83
N LEU A 48 11.42 4.19 4.46
CA LEU A 48 11.57 3.71 3.08
C LEU A 48 10.83 2.40 2.85
N PHE A 49 10.12 2.33 1.73
CA PHE A 49 9.33 1.19 1.28
C PHE A 49 9.71 0.82 -0.15
N GLY A 50 10.20 -0.40 -0.35
CA GLY A 50 10.59 -0.92 -1.65
C GLY A 50 9.50 -1.81 -2.24
N CYS A 51 9.22 -1.69 -3.53
CA CYS A 51 8.28 -2.59 -4.19
C CYS A 51 8.59 -2.85 -5.66
N PHE A 52 8.08 -3.96 -6.17
CA PHE A 52 8.07 -4.27 -7.60
C PHE A 52 6.70 -3.90 -8.20
N ILE A 53 6.71 -3.11 -9.27
CA ILE A 53 5.51 -2.79 -10.05
C ILE A 53 5.78 -3.17 -11.51
N TRP A 54 5.02 -4.12 -12.04
CA TRP A 54 5.24 -4.57 -13.40
C TRP A 54 4.88 -3.49 -14.43
N ASN A 55 5.74 -3.28 -15.44
CA ASN A 55 5.53 -2.28 -16.48
C ASN A 55 4.27 -2.50 -17.35
N GLY A 56 3.70 -3.71 -17.34
CA GLY A 56 2.40 -3.99 -17.94
C GLY A 56 1.21 -3.37 -17.19
N ASN A 57 1.38 -3.04 -15.90
CA ASN A 57 0.32 -2.42 -15.10
C ASN A 57 0.05 -0.98 -15.57
N TYR A 58 -1.24 -0.61 -15.66
CA TYR A 58 -1.63 0.75 -16.05
C TYR A 58 -1.07 1.82 -15.10
N SER A 59 -0.96 1.51 -13.80
CA SER A 59 -0.39 2.40 -12.79
C SER A 59 1.10 2.69 -13.00
N TYR A 60 1.85 1.86 -13.72
CA TYR A 60 3.32 1.98 -13.82
C TYR A 60 3.75 3.35 -14.35
N GLN A 61 3.22 3.77 -15.51
CA GLN A 61 3.57 5.07 -16.08
C GLN A 61 3.01 6.22 -15.24
N MET A 62 1.78 6.09 -14.73
CA MET A 62 1.16 7.12 -13.89
C MET A 62 2.03 7.44 -12.67
N ILE A 63 2.52 6.42 -11.98
CA ILE A 63 3.34 6.55 -10.77
C ILE A 63 4.76 7.04 -11.09
N ARG A 64 5.33 6.67 -12.25
CA ARG A 64 6.62 7.21 -12.71
C ARG A 64 6.53 8.70 -13.02
N ASP A 65 5.48 9.12 -13.72
CA ASP A 65 5.29 10.50 -14.14
C ASP A 65 4.92 11.41 -12.95
N SER A 66 4.04 10.95 -12.06
CA SER A 66 3.63 11.71 -10.88
C SER A 66 4.70 11.73 -9.79
N ARG A 67 5.57 10.71 -9.75
CA ARG A 67 6.49 10.44 -8.62
C ARG A 67 5.77 10.27 -7.29
N GLU A 68 4.51 9.87 -7.33
CA GLU A 68 3.62 9.81 -6.17
C GLU A 68 2.69 8.60 -6.22
N CYS A 69 2.46 7.98 -5.06
CA CYS A 69 1.43 6.97 -4.89
C CYS A 69 0.89 6.94 -3.46
N VAL A 70 -0.16 6.16 -3.24
CA VAL A 70 -0.61 5.80 -1.88
C VAL A 70 -0.63 4.29 -1.77
N ILE A 71 0.02 3.76 -0.73
CA ILE A 71 -0.06 2.35 -0.33
C ILE A 71 -1.22 2.19 0.65
N ASN A 72 -2.21 1.37 0.30
CA ASN A 72 -3.42 1.16 1.08
C ASN A 72 -3.46 -0.28 1.57
N VAL A 73 -3.65 -0.50 2.86
CA VAL A 73 -3.68 -1.84 3.45
C VAL A 73 -5.11 -2.29 3.70
N PRO A 74 -5.60 -3.31 2.97
CA PRO A 74 -6.94 -3.87 3.15
C PRO A 74 -7.00 -4.85 4.34
N THR A 75 -8.21 -5.08 4.85
CA THR A 75 -8.54 -6.26 5.67
C THR A 75 -9.26 -7.30 4.81
N VAL A 76 -9.47 -8.49 5.38
CA VAL A 76 -10.23 -9.59 4.76
C VAL A 76 -11.64 -9.17 4.33
N ASP A 77 -12.25 -8.18 4.98
CA ASP A 77 -13.61 -7.71 4.69
C ASP A 77 -13.80 -7.19 3.25
N ILE A 78 -12.71 -6.76 2.60
CA ILE A 78 -12.73 -6.27 1.22
C ILE A 78 -11.91 -7.15 0.26
N VAL A 79 -11.67 -8.42 0.61
CA VAL A 79 -10.87 -9.35 -0.22
C VAL A 79 -11.41 -9.48 -1.65
N ASP A 80 -12.73 -9.51 -1.84
CA ASP A 80 -13.33 -9.59 -3.18
C ASP A 80 -12.99 -8.37 -4.04
N LYS A 81 -12.94 -7.17 -3.44
CA LYS A 81 -12.50 -5.94 -4.11
C LYS A 81 -11.01 -6.01 -4.45
N VAL A 82 -10.17 -6.51 -3.54
CA VAL A 82 -8.72 -6.68 -3.77
C VAL A 82 -8.46 -7.63 -4.96
N ILE A 83 -9.19 -8.74 -5.03
CA ILE A 83 -9.11 -9.70 -6.15
C ILE A 83 -9.58 -9.03 -7.45
N SER A 84 -10.72 -8.34 -7.42
CA SER A 84 -11.30 -7.70 -8.61
C SER A 84 -10.39 -6.60 -9.16
N VAL A 85 -9.82 -5.75 -8.29
CA VAL A 85 -8.82 -4.75 -8.65
C VAL A 85 -7.58 -5.38 -9.30
N GLY A 86 -7.13 -6.53 -8.81
CA GLY A 86 -5.97 -7.24 -9.33
C GLY A 86 -6.19 -7.88 -10.71
N ASN A 87 -7.43 -8.29 -11.01
CA ASN A 87 -7.80 -8.94 -12.28
C ASN A 87 -8.25 -7.97 -13.38
N THR A 88 -8.53 -6.72 -13.04
CA THR A 88 -8.99 -5.71 -14.01
C THR A 88 -7.89 -4.70 -14.34
N SER A 89 -7.86 -4.17 -15.55
CA SER A 89 -6.93 -3.10 -15.95
C SER A 89 -7.60 -1.73 -15.91
N GLY A 90 -6.89 -0.71 -15.43
CA GLY A 90 -7.40 0.67 -15.41
C GLY A 90 -7.41 1.35 -16.78
N ARG A 91 -6.94 0.70 -17.85
CA ARG A 91 -6.92 1.26 -19.21
C ARG A 91 -8.33 1.52 -19.75
N SER A 92 -9.30 0.71 -19.34
CA SER A 92 -10.68 0.73 -19.83
C SER A 92 -11.72 0.86 -18.72
N THR A 93 -11.30 0.91 -17.46
CA THR A 93 -12.20 0.80 -16.30
C THR A 93 -11.78 1.78 -15.21
N ASP A 94 -12.70 2.62 -14.75
CA ASP A 94 -12.53 3.37 -13.50
C ASP A 94 -12.79 2.42 -12.33
N LYS A 95 -11.72 1.83 -11.79
CA LYS A 95 -11.79 0.82 -10.73
C LYS A 95 -12.35 1.34 -9.40
N PHE A 96 -12.28 2.65 -9.16
CA PHE A 96 -12.91 3.21 -7.97
C PHE A 96 -14.43 3.05 -8.07
N SER A 97 -14.99 3.45 -9.20
CA SER A 97 -16.42 3.39 -9.47
C SER A 97 -16.91 1.95 -9.69
N GLU A 98 -16.15 1.13 -10.43
CA GLU A 98 -16.54 -0.27 -10.74
C GLU A 98 -16.63 -1.17 -9.49
N PHE A 99 -15.76 -0.96 -8.50
CA PHE A 99 -15.65 -1.83 -7.33
C PHE A 99 -16.12 -1.17 -6.02
N ASP A 100 -16.88 -0.08 -6.13
CA ASP A 100 -17.42 0.68 -4.99
C ASP A 100 -16.32 1.02 -3.96
N LEU A 101 -15.17 1.50 -4.42
CA LEU A 101 -14.08 1.97 -3.55
C LEU A 101 -14.16 3.49 -3.45
N THR A 102 -14.13 4.02 -2.23
CA THR A 102 -14.29 5.45 -2.00
C THR A 102 -12.91 6.14 -2.00
N PRO A 103 -12.63 7.01 -2.99
CA PRO A 103 -11.41 7.80 -3.01
C PRO A 103 -11.50 8.94 -2.00
N GLU A 104 -10.51 9.07 -1.13
CA GLU A 104 -10.35 10.21 -0.22
C GLU A 104 -9.12 11.04 -0.61
N ARG A 105 -9.20 12.36 -0.41
CA ARG A 105 -8.09 13.26 -0.73
C ARG A 105 -6.93 13.02 0.24
N ALA A 106 -5.74 12.80 -0.32
CA ALA A 106 -4.48 12.74 0.43
C ALA A 106 -3.99 14.15 0.82
N LYS A 107 -3.07 14.23 1.80
CA LYS A 107 -2.57 15.49 2.36
C LYS A 107 -1.39 16.07 1.56
N TYR A 108 -0.49 15.22 1.06
CA TYR A 108 0.80 15.60 0.49
C TYR A 108 1.04 15.04 -0.93
N VAL A 109 0.16 14.17 -1.43
CA VAL A 109 0.22 13.59 -2.77
C VAL A 109 -1.13 13.70 -3.49
N ASP A 110 -1.12 13.64 -4.81
CA ASP A 110 -2.33 13.69 -5.64
C ASP A 110 -3.05 12.35 -5.75
N ALA A 111 -2.34 11.24 -5.54
CA ALA A 111 -2.93 9.91 -5.51
C ALA A 111 -3.92 9.79 -4.33
N PRO A 112 -5.15 9.28 -4.56
CA PRO A 112 -6.16 9.23 -3.51
C PRO A 112 -5.93 8.09 -2.52
N LEU A 113 -6.32 8.31 -1.26
CA LEU A 113 -6.48 7.24 -0.28
C LEU A 113 -7.70 6.38 -0.63
N ILE A 114 -7.73 5.13 -0.17
CA ILE A 114 -8.91 4.26 -0.22
C ILE A 114 -9.54 4.22 1.16
N LYS A 115 -10.79 4.67 1.28
CA LYS A 115 -11.50 4.80 2.56
C LYS A 115 -11.66 3.46 3.28
N GLU A 116 -11.91 2.40 2.52
CA GLU A 116 -12.20 1.05 3.01
C GLU A 116 -10.94 0.33 3.53
N CYS A 117 -9.75 0.82 3.23
CA CYS A 117 -8.51 0.33 3.83
C CYS A 117 -8.33 0.91 5.23
N TYR A 118 -7.89 0.08 6.17
CA TYR A 118 -7.68 0.51 7.55
C TYR A 118 -6.44 1.39 7.71
N ALA A 119 -5.47 1.27 6.79
CA ALA A 119 -4.27 2.11 6.74
C ALA A 119 -4.00 2.62 5.32
N ASN A 120 -3.51 3.86 5.23
CA ASN A 120 -3.06 4.49 4.00
C ASN A 120 -1.74 5.23 4.24
N PHE A 121 -0.78 5.02 3.35
CA PHE A 121 0.56 5.61 3.41
C PHE A 121 0.82 6.40 2.13
N GLU A 122 0.91 7.72 2.26
CA GLU A 122 1.23 8.62 1.16
C GLU A 122 2.74 8.57 0.90
N CYS A 123 3.10 8.38 -0.37
CA CYS A 123 4.46 8.05 -0.76
C CYS A 123 4.96 8.97 -1.89
N ARG A 124 6.23 9.39 -1.78
CA ARG A 124 6.96 10.08 -2.85
C ARG A 124 8.13 9.23 -3.31
N LEU A 125 8.43 9.29 -4.61
CA LEU A 125 9.49 8.51 -5.22
C LEU A 125 10.85 8.98 -4.70
N TYR A 126 11.51 8.13 -3.93
CA TYR A 126 12.78 8.40 -3.27
C TYR A 126 13.98 8.04 -4.15
N ASP A 127 13.95 6.84 -4.75
CA ASP A 127 15.01 6.35 -5.65
C ASP A 127 14.38 5.61 -6.84
N ASP A 128 14.81 5.99 -8.06
CA ASP A 128 14.36 5.45 -9.34
C ASP A 128 15.43 4.65 -10.10
N THR A 129 16.63 4.49 -9.54
CA THR A 129 17.79 3.87 -10.20
C THR A 129 17.56 2.41 -10.62
N LEU A 130 16.66 1.70 -9.92
CA LEU A 130 16.33 0.30 -10.20
C LEU A 130 15.05 0.13 -11.04
N ILE A 131 14.34 1.20 -11.38
CA ILE A 131 13.05 1.11 -12.09
C ILE A 131 13.25 0.55 -13.50
N ASP A 132 14.20 1.08 -14.27
CA ASP A 132 14.39 0.64 -15.66
C ASP A 132 14.99 -0.76 -15.75
N LYS A 133 15.80 -1.15 -14.74
CA LYS A 133 16.49 -2.45 -14.72
C LYS A 133 15.62 -3.57 -14.18
N TYR A 134 14.87 -3.30 -13.12
CA TYR A 134 14.16 -4.33 -12.36
C TYR A 134 12.70 -3.97 -12.06
N SER A 135 12.24 -2.78 -12.45
CA SER A 135 10.92 -2.26 -12.05
C SER A 135 10.74 -2.23 -10.52
N ILE A 136 11.84 -1.98 -9.82
CA ILE A 136 11.86 -1.78 -8.37
C ILE A 136 11.79 -0.28 -8.12
N PHE A 137 10.80 0.13 -7.34
CA PHE A 137 10.59 1.49 -6.89
C PHE A 137 10.94 1.58 -5.41
N VAL A 138 11.60 2.65 -5.01
CA VAL A 138 11.84 2.98 -3.60
C VAL A 138 11.04 4.23 -3.26
N TRP A 139 10.16 4.09 -2.30
CA TRP A 139 9.25 5.13 -1.83
C TRP A 139 9.67 5.65 -0.47
N GLU A 140 9.58 6.96 -0.25
CA GLU A 140 9.54 7.55 1.08
C GLU A 140 8.08 7.72 1.50
N VAL A 141 7.71 7.15 2.64
CA VAL A 141 6.40 7.39 3.26
C VAL A 141 6.44 8.77 3.94
N VAL A 142 5.69 9.73 3.40
CA VAL A 142 5.66 11.12 3.88
C VAL A 142 4.48 11.40 4.81
N LYS A 143 3.46 10.53 4.81
CA LYS A 143 2.32 10.60 5.72
C LYS A 143 1.66 9.24 5.91
N ALA A 144 1.36 8.90 7.15
CA ALA A 144 0.62 7.70 7.50
C ALA A 144 -0.73 8.06 8.15
N HIS A 145 -1.76 7.33 7.73
CA HIS A 145 -3.12 7.38 8.27
C HIS A 145 -3.51 5.96 8.66
N VAL A 146 -3.82 5.73 9.93
CA VAL A 146 -4.14 4.40 10.45
C VAL A 146 -5.36 4.48 11.35
N ALA A 147 -6.28 3.55 11.16
CA ALA A 147 -7.43 3.38 12.03
C ALA A 147 -7.09 2.58 13.29
N ASP A 148 -7.78 2.91 14.38
CA ASP A 148 -7.66 2.16 15.64
C ASP A 148 -8.54 0.90 15.58
N ILE A 149 -7.95 -0.21 15.12
CA ILE A 149 -8.68 -1.48 14.93
C ILE A 149 -8.03 -2.70 15.59
N GLY A 150 -7.18 -2.50 16.61
CA GLY A 150 -6.51 -3.60 17.31
C GLY A 150 -5.66 -4.44 16.35
N ALA A 151 -5.96 -5.75 16.25
CA ALA A 151 -5.27 -6.68 15.36
C ALA A 151 -6.00 -6.79 14.00
N PRO A 152 -5.58 -6.05 12.96
CA PRO A 152 -6.25 -6.10 11.66
C PRO A 152 -6.12 -7.49 11.04
N GLN A 153 -7.22 -8.03 10.52
CA GLN A 153 -7.23 -9.26 9.73
C GLN A 153 -6.73 -8.99 8.31
N THR A 154 -5.43 -8.66 8.17
CA THR A 154 -4.79 -8.47 6.87
C THR A 154 -4.74 -9.79 6.10
N ILE A 155 -4.64 -9.71 4.77
CA ILE A 155 -4.58 -10.88 3.90
C ILE A 155 -3.20 -10.98 3.23
N HIS A 156 -2.68 -12.19 3.08
CA HIS A 156 -1.33 -12.47 2.57
C HIS A 156 -1.43 -13.44 1.40
N TYR A 157 -1.04 -12.97 0.22
CA TYR A 157 -1.28 -13.69 -1.03
C TYR A 157 -0.32 -14.87 -1.22
N ARG A 158 -0.86 -16.00 -1.68
CA ARG A 158 -0.12 -17.25 -1.94
C ARG A 158 -0.11 -17.65 -3.42
N GLY A 159 -0.65 -16.82 -4.31
CA GLY A 159 -0.89 -17.18 -5.70
C GLY A 159 -2.29 -17.77 -5.92
N GLU A 160 -2.78 -17.70 -7.17
CA GLU A 160 -4.03 -18.34 -7.60
C GLU A 160 -5.26 -17.97 -6.76
N ALA A 161 -5.41 -16.68 -6.41
CA ALA A 161 -6.48 -16.19 -5.52
C ALA A 161 -6.53 -16.86 -4.13
N LYS A 162 -5.45 -17.52 -3.69
CA LYS A 162 -5.32 -18.09 -2.33
C LYS A 162 -4.69 -17.05 -1.41
N PHE A 163 -5.30 -16.85 -0.25
CA PHE A 163 -4.83 -15.92 0.77
C PHE A 163 -4.73 -16.62 2.14
N MET A 164 -3.74 -16.23 2.94
CA MET A 164 -3.81 -16.42 4.38
C MET A 164 -4.42 -15.18 5.01
N VAL A 165 -5.21 -15.35 6.05
CA VAL A 165 -5.66 -14.23 6.88
C VAL A 165 -4.76 -14.15 8.10
N ALA A 166 -4.32 -12.96 8.47
CA ALA A 166 -3.56 -12.74 9.69
C ALA A 166 -4.34 -13.30 10.89
N GLY A 167 -3.64 -14.10 11.68
CA GLY A 167 -4.24 -14.88 12.76
C GLY A 167 -4.00 -14.23 14.12
N LYS A 168 -3.83 -15.10 15.13
CA LYS A 168 -3.61 -14.70 16.51
C LYS A 168 -2.33 -13.87 16.67
N GLU A 169 -2.46 -12.71 17.32
CA GLU A 169 -1.33 -11.93 17.82
C GLU A 169 -0.75 -12.57 19.10
N ILE A 170 0.57 -12.54 19.23
CA ILE A 170 1.32 -12.89 20.44
C ILE A 170 2.30 -11.75 20.74
N SER A 171 2.49 -11.42 22.02
CA SER A 171 3.24 -10.24 22.43
C SER A 171 4.20 -10.58 23.56
N PHE A 172 5.45 -10.12 23.43
CA PHE A 172 6.55 -10.35 24.38
C PHE A 172 7.48 -9.13 24.49
N PRO A 173 6.95 -7.92 24.79
CA PRO A 173 7.75 -6.69 24.82
C PRO A 173 8.91 -6.76 25.81
N GLU A 174 8.78 -7.55 26.88
CA GLU A 174 9.82 -7.79 27.88
C GLU A 174 11.06 -8.51 27.32
N ARG A 175 10.92 -9.19 26.16
CA ARG A 175 12.02 -9.87 25.46
C ARG A 175 12.65 -9.00 24.37
N PHE A 176 12.11 -7.82 24.12
CA PHE A 176 12.57 -6.93 23.07
C PHE A 176 13.77 -6.09 23.54
N LEU A 177 14.78 -5.95 22.67
CA LEU A 177 15.99 -5.17 22.93
C LEU A 177 16.01 -3.95 22.00
N PRO A 178 15.56 -2.76 22.45
CA PRO A 178 15.41 -1.58 21.59
C PRO A 178 16.71 -1.11 20.91
N GLN A 179 17.87 -1.42 21.49
CA GLN A 179 19.18 -1.08 20.93
C GLN A 179 19.54 -1.83 19.64
N ASN A 180 18.75 -2.84 19.25
CA ASN A 180 18.94 -3.60 18.02
C ASN A 180 18.09 -3.08 16.84
N LEU A 181 17.33 -2.01 17.04
CA LEU A 181 16.60 -1.29 15.97
C LEU A 181 17.49 -0.28 15.27
#